data_AF-A0AA39JGT4-F1
#
_entry.id   AF-A0AA39JGT4-F1
#
_cell.length_a   1.000
_cell.length_b   1.000
_cell.length_c   1.000
_cell.angle_alpha   90.00
_cell.angle_beta   90.00
_cell.angle_gamma   90.00
#
_symmetry.space_group_name_H-M   'P 1'
#
loop_
_entity.id
_entity.type
_entity.pdbx_description
1 polymer ?
#
loop_
_entity_poly.entity_id
_entity_poly.type
_entity_poly.pdbx_seq_one_letter_code
_entity_poly.pdbx_strand_id
1 'polypeptide(L)'
;MDIEMLGAPQISASSRFCASCKKPMPNDALYKSCEPCLTKKREYQGRCATERKKQIMAIREVVGIKRKTEDVVLDANAKKKRVRQILWEVQVTESVQDTRVAPFAHANASVTNANAKFTLPDFYKLIKAQPKLVNACHSIISIASINDQKRTKLVSKDLLSFAELKFDRFENVFNGTHLPGTYRRIFKCKCQSKEQKPLKRRASDLSSWVVSSKSKLPEGPCSGRITVVTEDDNSHPLGIPGRKVTVTVNH
;
A
#
# COMPACT_ATOMS: atom_id res chain seq x y z
N MET A 1 69.31 46.63 3.40
CA MET A 1 68.56 45.69 4.27
C MET A 1 67.43 45.16 3.41
N ASP A 2 67.71 44.06 2.72
CA ASP A 2 66.84 43.50 1.70
C ASP A 2 65.76 42.64 2.36
N ILE A 3 64.50 42.99 2.09
CA ILE A 3 63.31 42.30 2.62
C ILE A 3 63.02 41.14 1.68
N GLU A 4 63.34 39.92 2.12
CA GLU A 4 62.97 38.69 1.44
C GLU A 4 61.44 38.57 1.36
N MET A 5 60.91 38.72 0.14
CA MET A 5 59.52 38.44 -0.17
C MET A 5 59.29 36.93 -0.23
N LEU A 6 58.71 36.38 0.84
CA LEU A 6 58.23 35.00 0.87
C LEU A 6 57.18 34.78 -0.22
N GLY A 7 57.54 33.93 -1.19
CA GLY A 7 56.75 33.61 -2.37
C GLY A 7 55.38 33.01 -2.03
N ALA A 8 54.35 33.53 -2.69
CA ALA A 8 53.01 32.97 -2.64
C ALA A 8 53.03 31.53 -3.17
N PRO A 9 52.45 30.55 -2.44
CA PRO A 9 52.40 29.17 -2.90
C PRO A 9 51.58 29.06 -4.19
N GLN A 10 52.22 28.56 -5.24
CA GLN A 10 51.62 28.25 -6.54
C GLN A 10 50.54 27.18 -6.37
N ILE A 11 49.27 27.60 -6.42
CA ILE A 11 48.10 26.72 -6.31
C ILE A 11 47.93 26.00 -7.65
N SER A 12 48.30 24.72 -7.71
CA SER A 12 48.12 23.87 -8.88
C SER A 12 46.63 23.72 -9.23
N ALA A 13 46.31 23.96 -10.51
CA ALA A 13 45.00 24.31 -11.05
C ALA A 13 43.95 23.17 -11.16
N SER A 14 43.97 22.18 -10.29
CA SER A 14 42.81 21.30 -10.13
C SER A 14 42.51 21.18 -8.65
N SER A 15 41.46 21.84 -8.19
CA SER A 15 40.95 21.63 -6.83
C SER A 15 39.55 21.07 -6.96
N ARG A 16 39.32 19.88 -6.41
CA ARG A 16 37.97 19.34 -6.26
C ARG A 16 37.18 20.16 -5.25
N PHE A 17 35.86 20.23 -5.41
CA PHE A 17 34.99 20.92 -4.47
C PHE A 17 34.09 19.93 -3.73
N CYS A 18 33.85 20.19 -2.44
CA CYS A 18 32.92 19.41 -1.63
C CYS A 18 31.51 19.47 -2.24
N ALA A 19 30.88 18.32 -2.46
CA ALA A 19 29.53 18.25 -3.02
C ALA A 19 28.47 19.02 -2.20
N SER A 20 28.65 19.04 -0.87
CA SER A 20 27.68 19.61 0.09
C SER A 20 27.87 21.11 0.33
N CYS A 21 29.10 21.55 0.64
CA CYS A 21 29.36 22.95 1.03
C CYS A 21 30.18 23.74 0.00
N LYS A 22 30.55 23.12 -1.12
CA LYS A 22 31.33 23.73 -2.22
C LYS A 22 32.70 24.29 -1.81
N LYS A 23 33.21 23.96 -0.62
CA LYS A 23 34.58 24.32 -0.22
C LYS A 23 35.61 23.52 -1.04
N PRO A 24 36.76 24.12 -1.39
CA PRO A 24 37.83 23.40 -2.08
C PRO A 24 38.35 22.27 -1.18
N MET A 25 38.73 21.17 -1.80
CA MET A 25 39.25 19.96 -1.17
C MET A 25 40.51 19.50 -1.91
N PRO A 26 41.40 18.78 -1.22
CA PRO A 26 42.51 18.10 -1.85
C PRO A 26 42.03 17.16 -2.97
N ASN A 27 42.79 17.05 -4.06
CA ASN A 27 42.42 16.18 -5.18
C ASN A 27 42.44 14.70 -4.85
N ASP A 28 43.30 14.31 -3.92
CA ASP A 28 43.49 12.98 -3.36
C ASP A 28 42.42 12.60 -2.32
N ALA A 29 41.45 13.49 -2.05
CA ALA A 29 40.36 13.18 -1.14
C ALA A 29 39.56 11.96 -1.61
N LEU A 30 39.49 10.93 -0.75
CA LEU A 30 38.78 9.67 -1.00
C LEU A 30 37.27 9.85 -1.18
N TYR A 31 36.69 10.90 -0.58
CA TYR A 31 35.25 11.13 -0.54
C TYR A 31 34.85 12.39 -1.31
N LYS A 32 33.62 12.39 -1.84
CA LYS A 32 33.02 13.54 -2.57
C LYS A 32 32.61 14.70 -1.66
N SER A 33 32.70 14.54 -0.34
CA SER A 33 32.33 15.56 0.65
C SER A 33 33.47 15.74 1.63
N CYS A 34 33.68 16.96 2.09
CA CYS A 34 34.72 17.27 3.05
C CYS A 34 34.41 16.63 4.41
N GLU A 35 35.46 16.40 5.20
CA GLU A 35 35.34 15.77 6.52
C GLU A 35 34.31 16.47 7.44
N PRO A 36 34.23 17.81 7.51
CA PRO A 36 33.18 18.48 8.29
C PRO A 36 31.75 18.13 7.84
N CYS A 37 31.52 18.02 6.53
CA CYS A 37 30.21 17.65 5.99
C CYS A 37 29.90 16.16 6.23
N LEU A 38 30.89 15.29 6.19
CA LEU A 38 30.73 13.88 6.53
C LEU A 38 30.41 13.69 8.01
N THR A 39 31.09 14.41 8.91
CA THR A 39 30.80 14.39 10.35
C THR A 39 29.39 14.90 10.63
N LYS A 40 28.99 16.03 10.05
CA LYS A 40 27.61 16.55 10.17
C LYS A 40 26.56 15.55 9.67
N LYS A 41 26.87 14.82 8.58
CA LYS A 41 26.00 13.76 8.05
C LYS A 41 25.90 12.56 8.99
N ARG A 42 27.02 12.12 9.57
CA ARG A 42 27.06 11.05 10.58
C ARG A 42 26.24 11.42 11.83
N GLU A 43 26.39 12.64 12.33
CA GLU A 43 25.60 13.16 13.47
C GLU A 43 24.11 13.22 13.16
N TYR A 44 23.73 13.72 11.97
CA TYR A 44 22.33 13.74 11.54
C TYR A 44 21.74 12.34 11.46
N GLN A 45 22.46 11.39 10.88
CA GLN A 45 22.04 9.99 10.83
C GLN A 45 21.92 9.38 12.23
N GLY A 46 22.84 9.70 13.14
CA GLY A 46 22.78 9.31 14.55
C GLY A 46 21.50 9.82 15.23
N ARG A 47 21.17 11.10 15.05
CA ARG A 47 19.92 11.71 15.57
C ARG A 47 18.68 11.06 14.99
N CYS A 48 18.64 10.82 13.67
CA CYS A 48 17.50 10.12 13.07
C CYS A 48 17.36 8.67 13.58
N ALA A 49 18.47 7.98 13.86
CA ALA A 49 18.45 6.62 14.38
C ALA A 49 17.98 6.57 15.84
N THR A 50 18.40 7.50 16.69
CA THR A 50 17.93 7.61 18.08
C THR A 50 16.46 7.97 18.14
N GLU A 51 15.99 8.89 17.30
CA GLU A 51 14.57 9.26 17.23
C GLU A 51 13.69 8.10 16.80
N ARG A 52 14.12 7.32 15.78
CA ARG A 52 13.43 6.09 15.39
C ARG A 52 13.38 5.07 16.52
N LYS A 53 14.46 4.90 17.28
CA LYS A 53 14.47 4.00 18.46
C LYS A 53 13.47 4.47 19.53
N LYS A 54 13.39 5.78 19.82
CA LYS A 54 12.40 6.34 20.75
C LYS A 54 10.97 6.07 20.28
N GLN A 55 10.67 6.32 19.01
CA GLN A 55 9.34 6.04 18.45
C GLN A 55 8.95 4.56 18.55
N ILE A 56 9.89 3.64 18.25
CA ILE A 56 9.65 2.20 18.38
C ILE A 56 9.38 1.81 19.84
N MET A 57 10.14 2.38 20.80
CA MET A 57 9.93 2.12 22.22
C MET A 57 8.58 2.66 22.71
N ALA A 58 8.19 3.87 22.29
CA ALA A 58 6.88 4.44 22.61
C ALA A 58 5.73 3.58 22.07
N ILE A 59 5.85 3.08 20.83
CA ILE A 59 4.86 2.14 20.27
C ILE A 59 4.80 0.85 21.09
N ARG A 60 5.96 0.29 21.46
CA ARG A 60 6.03 -0.94 22.26
C ARG A 60 5.41 -0.76 23.64
N GLU A 61 5.58 0.40 24.27
CA GLU A 61 4.98 0.74 25.56
C GLU A 61 3.45 0.80 25.47
N VAL A 62 2.91 1.50 24.45
CA VAL A 62 1.45 1.56 24.21
C VAL A 62 0.87 0.17 23.95
N VAL A 63 1.54 -0.67 23.16
CA VAL A 63 1.10 -2.05 22.90
C VAL A 63 1.22 -2.94 24.14
N GLY A 64 2.25 -2.74 24.97
CA GLY A 64 2.46 -3.46 26.22
C GLY A 64 1.42 -3.14 27.29
N ILE A 65 1.01 -1.87 27.40
CA ILE A 65 -0.05 -1.43 28.31
C ILE A 65 -1.39 -2.05 27.89
N LYS A 66 -1.68 -2.12 26.59
CA LYS A 66 -2.93 -2.70 26.08
C LYS A 66 -3.12 -4.18 26.45
N ARG A 67 -2.03 -4.96 26.47
CA ARG A 67 -2.07 -6.38 26.91
C ARG A 67 -2.31 -6.53 28.41
N LYS A 68 -1.79 -5.62 29.25
CA LYS A 68 -1.99 -5.69 30.71
C LYS A 68 -3.39 -5.28 31.17
N THR A 69 -4.05 -4.34 30.46
CA THR A 69 -5.43 -3.94 30.77
C THR A 69 -6.48 -4.97 30.32
N GLU A 70 -6.16 -5.85 29.37
CA GLU A 70 -7.09 -6.91 28.92
C GLU A 70 -7.09 -8.11 29.86
N ASP A 71 -5.98 -8.40 30.55
CA ASP A 71 -5.87 -9.55 31.46
C ASP A 71 -6.42 -9.30 32.88
N VAL A 72 -6.70 -8.05 33.27
CA VAL A 72 -7.17 -7.72 34.63
C VAL A 72 -8.68 -7.41 34.69
N VAL A 73 -9.37 -7.26 33.55
CA VAL A 73 -10.77 -6.84 33.52
C VAL A 73 -11.58 -7.61 32.46
N LEU A 74 -11.96 -8.86 32.77
CA LEU A 74 -13.38 -9.20 33.06
C LEU A 74 -13.67 -10.70 33.12
N ASP A 75 -14.27 -11.07 34.25
CA ASP A 75 -15.24 -12.12 34.44
C ASP A 75 -16.26 -12.16 33.28
N ALA A 76 -16.41 -13.35 32.68
CA ALA A 76 -16.79 -13.51 31.27
C ALA A 76 -18.27 -13.29 30.94
N ASN A 77 -19.14 -13.10 31.93
CA ASN A 77 -20.59 -13.16 31.71
C ASN A 77 -21.34 -11.82 31.68
N ALA A 78 -20.77 -10.72 32.17
CA ALA A 78 -21.45 -9.41 32.18
C ALA A 78 -21.28 -8.62 30.85
N LYS A 79 -20.24 -8.89 30.06
CA LYS A 79 -19.86 -8.10 28.87
C LYS A 79 -20.78 -8.32 27.65
N LYS A 80 -21.40 -9.50 27.51
CA LYS A 80 -22.27 -9.81 26.34
C LYS A 80 -23.59 -9.02 26.32
N LYS A 81 -24.14 -8.64 27.48
CA LYS A 81 -25.39 -7.85 27.55
C LYS A 81 -25.16 -6.37 27.25
N ARG A 82 -24.08 -5.77 27.76
CA ARG A 82 -23.82 -4.32 27.60
C ARG A 82 -23.33 -3.93 26.19
N VAL A 83 -22.56 -4.81 25.54
CA VAL A 83 -22.10 -4.58 24.15
C VAL A 83 -23.26 -4.64 23.15
N ARG A 84 -24.27 -5.50 23.37
CA ARG A 84 -25.48 -5.52 22.53
C ARG A 84 -26.33 -4.25 22.70
N GLN A 85 -26.40 -3.68 23.90
CA GLN A 85 -27.18 -2.48 24.16
C GLN A 85 -26.55 -1.22 23.56
N ILE A 86 -25.22 -1.07 23.66
CA ILE A 86 -24.48 0.04 23.04
C ILE A 86 -24.52 -0.06 21.49
N LEU A 87 -24.49 -1.27 20.92
CA LEU A 87 -24.61 -1.45 19.47
C LEU A 87 -25.97 -1.02 18.92
N TRP A 88 -27.04 -1.19 19.70
CA TRP A 88 -28.40 -0.79 19.30
C TRP A 88 -28.59 0.73 19.37
N GLU A 89 -28.06 1.39 20.41
CA GLU A 89 -28.22 2.84 20.62
C GLU A 89 -27.45 3.70 19.59
N VAL A 90 -26.30 3.23 19.11
CA VAL A 90 -25.54 3.91 18.04
C VAL A 90 -26.21 3.79 16.66
N GLN A 91 -27.07 2.79 16.46
CA GLN A 91 -27.74 2.56 15.18
C GLN A 91 -28.99 3.45 14.95
N VAL A 92 -29.47 4.15 16.00
CA VAL A 92 -30.70 4.94 15.95
C VAL A 92 -30.45 6.44 15.76
N THR A 93 -29.22 6.94 15.86
CA THR A 93 -28.91 8.39 15.84
C THR A 93 -28.31 8.96 14.55
N GLU A 94 -28.06 8.17 13.51
CA GLU A 94 -27.59 8.68 12.21
C GLU A 94 -28.66 8.49 11.12
N SER A 95 -29.74 9.27 11.22
CA SER A 95 -30.57 9.63 10.08
C SER A 95 -30.65 11.15 10.01
N VAL A 96 -30.67 11.68 8.78
CA VAL A 96 -30.82 13.11 8.40
C VAL A 96 -29.48 13.85 8.20
N GLN A 97 -28.94 13.81 6.97
CA GLN A 97 -29.08 14.92 6.01
C GLN A 97 -28.57 14.57 4.60
N ASP A 98 -29.38 15.04 3.66
CA ASP A 98 -29.34 14.93 2.20
C ASP A 98 -28.17 15.73 1.59
N THR A 99 -27.53 15.22 0.53
CA THR A 99 -27.01 16.10 -0.53
C THR A 99 -26.98 15.35 -1.87
N ARG A 100 -27.86 15.78 -2.77
CA ARG A 100 -28.01 15.31 -4.14
C ARG A 100 -26.90 15.88 -5.03
N VAL A 101 -26.21 15.02 -5.78
CA VAL A 101 -25.53 15.39 -7.04
C VAL A 101 -25.91 14.37 -8.11
N ALA A 102 -26.33 14.87 -9.27
CA ALA A 102 -27.02 14.16 -10.35
C ALA A 102 -26.16 13.13 -11.11
N PRO A 103 -26.77 12.14 -11.80
CA PRO A 103 -26.08 11.03 -12.43
C PRO A 103 -25.76 11.28 -13.92
N PHE A 104 -24.55 10.93 -14.34
CA PHE A 104 -24.26 10.62 -15.75
C PHE A 104 -24.43 9.12 -15.98
N ALA A 105 -25.34 8.78 -16.88
CA ALA A 105 -25.72 7.43 -17.23
C ALA A 105 -24.75 6.83 -18.27
N HIS A 106 -24.10 5.72 -17.90
CA HIS A 106 -23.75 4.66 -18.85
C HIS A 106 -23.92 3.30 -18.18
N ALA A 107 -24.55 2.39 -18.92
CA ALA A 107 -25.13 1.15 -18.45
C ALA A 107 -24.11 0.04 -18.14
N ASN A 108 -24.52 -0.84 -17.22
CA ASN A 108 -24.07 -2.23 -17.02
C ASN A 108 -22.79 -2.48 -16.22
N ALA A 109 -22.85 -2.17 -14.93
CA ALA A 109 -22.63 -3.15 -13.86
C ALA A 109 -23.12 -2.52 -12.56
N SER A 110 -23.78 -3.30 -11.70
CA SER A 110 -24.17 -2.87 -10.35
C SER A 110 -22.89 -2.65 -9.52
N VAL A 111 -22.26 -1.49 -9.71
CA VAL A 111 -21.28 -0.93 -8.79
C VAL A 111 -22.11 -0.45 -7.62
N THR A 112 -22.16 -1.24 -6.55
CA THR A 112 -22.69 -0.80 -5.28
C THR A 112 -21.89 0.42 -4.85
N ASN A 113 -22.42 1.60 -5.15
CA ASN A 113 -21.88 2.89 -4.76
C ASN A 113 -22.18 3.08 -3.26
N ALA A 114 -21.53 2.26 -2.44
CA ALA A 114 -21.74 2.22 -1.01
C ALA A 114 -20.73 3.16 -0.36
N ASN A 115 -21.19 4.36 0.00
CA ASN A 115 -20.58 5.21 1.03
C ASN A 115 -20.60 4.54 2.43
N ALA A 116 -20.66 3.20 2.49
CA ALA A 116 -20.58 2.46 3.74
C ALA A 116 -19.12 2.44 4.19
N LYS A 117 -18.89 2.84 5.44
CA LYS A 117 -17.57 2.72 6.08
C LYS A 117 -17.22 1.23 6.23
N PHE A 118 -16.52 0.68 5.25
CA PHE A 118 -16.01 -0.69 5.34
C PHE A 118 -14.75 -0.75 6.19
N THR A 119 -14.71 -1.68 7.14
CA THR A 119 -13.45 -2.05 7.78
C THR A 119 -12.53 -2.73 6.77
N LEU A 120 -11.21 -2.71 7.00
CA LEU A 120 -10.25 -3.36 6.10
C LEU A 120 -10.53 -4.87 5.89
N PRO A 121 -10.94 -5.65 6.91
CA PRO A 121 -11.42 -7.02 6.70
C PRO A 121 -12.62 -7.12 5.76
N ASP A 122 -13.59 -6.22 5.88
CA ASP A 122 -14.80 -6.26 5.05
C ASP A 122 -14.51 -5.86 3.60
N PHE A 123 -13.56 -4.94 3.40
CA PHE A 123 -13.00 -4.61 2.09
C PHE A 123 -12.46 -5.86 1.37
N TYR A 124 -11.66 -6.69 2.05
CA TYR A 124 -11.13 -7.91 1.44
C TYR A 124 -12.21 -9.00 1.24
N LYS A 125 -13.18 -9.12 2.17
CA LYS A 125 -14.32 -10.02 2.00
C LYS A 125 -15.16 -9.66 0.77
N LEU A 126 -15.39 -8.36 0.53
CA LEU A 126 -16.13 -7.87 -0.63
C LEU A 126 -15.43 -8.27 -1.93
N ILE A 127 -14.13 -8.03 -2.02
CA ILE A 127 -13.32 -8.41 -3.19
C ILE A 127 -13.36 -9.93 -3.41
N LYS A 128 -13.23 -10.71 -2.33
CA LYS A 128 -13.28 -12.18 -2.39
C LYS A 128 -14.65 -12.71 -2.84
N ALA A 129 -15.73 -12.06 -2.42
CA ALA A 129 -17.09 -12.47 -2.76
C ALA A 129 -17.44 -12.19 -4.23
N GLN A 130 -16.84 -11.17 -4.85
CA GLN A 130 -17.13 -10.75 -6.22
C GLN A 130 -15.85 -10.63 -7.07
N PRO A 131 -15.13 -11.72 -7.38
CA PRO A 131 -13.85 -11.63 -8.08
C PRO A 131 -13.97 -11.18 -9.54
N LYS A 132 -15.19 -11.07 -10.09
CA LYS A 132 -15.41 -10.76 -11.52
C LYS A 132 -15.26 -9.27 -11.83
N LEU A 133 -15.92 -8.42 -11.05
CA LEU A 133 -15.92 -6.99 -11.27
C LEU A 133 -16.16 -6.28 -9.94
N VAL A 134 -15.09 -5.75 -9.35
CA VAL A 134 -15.17 -5.00 -8.09
C VAL A 134 -14.39 -3.72 -8.23
N ASN A 135 -15.03 -2.62 -7.85
CA ASN A 135 -14.37 -1.35 -7.60
C ASN A 135 -14.57 -1.01 -6.13
N ALA A 136 -13.54 -1.19 -5.32
CA ALA A 136 -13.58 -0.92 -3.89
C ALA A 136 -12.52 0.10 -3.52
N CYS A 137 -12.84 0.99 -2.59
CA CYS A 137 -11.86 1.91 -2.03
C CYS A 137 -11.83 1.86 -0.49
N HIS A 138 -10.66 2.17 0.07
CA HIS A 138 -10.44 2.24 1.50
C HIS A 138 -9.46 3.37 1.82
N SER A 139 -9.84 4.23 2.76
CA SER A 139 -9.02 5.34 3.22
C SER A 139 -8.17 4.94 4.42
N ILE A 140 -6.88 5.26 4.38
CA ILE A 140 -5.89 4.99 5.43
C ILE A 140 -5.20 6.29 5.85
N ILE A 141 -4.77 6.37 7.11
CA ILE A 141 -4.01 7.52 7.60
C ILE A 141 -2.63 7.54 6.91
N SER A 142 -2.20 8.72 6.46
CA SER A 142 -0.88 8.86 5.84
C SER A 142 0.23 8.72 6.89
N ILE A 143 1.07 7.70 6.71
CA ILE A 143 2.28 7.50 7.53
C ILE A 143 3.49 7.92 6.68
N ALA A 144 4.24 8.92 7.15
CA ALA A 144 5.37 9.50 6.41
C ALA A 144 6.50 8.50 6.07
N SER A 145 6.64 7.42 6.85
CA SER A 145 7.65 6.38 6.61
C SER A 145 7.30 5.42 5.46
N ILE A 146 6.03 5.40 5.04
CA ILE A 146 5.52 4.51 4.00
C ILE A 146 5.11 5.36 2.80
N ASN A 147 5.87 5.26 1.70
CA ASN A 147 5.51 5.90 0.45
C ASN A 147 4.41 5.11 -0.30
N ASP A 148 3.81 5.72 -1.31
CA ASP A 148 2.70 5.15 -2.09
C ASP A 148 3.10 3.85 -2.82
N GLN A 149 4.35 3.76 -3.25
CA GLN A 149 4.90 2.53 -3.82
C GLN A 149 4.90 1.37 -2.81
N LYS A 150 5.32 1.61 -1.56
CA LYS A 150 5.27 0.59 -0.51
C LYS A 150 3.82 0.25 -0.15
N ARG A 151 2.91 1.23 -0.09
CA ARG A 151 1.48 1.01 0.18
C ARG A 151 0.86 0.09 -0.86
N THR A 152 0.98 0.41 -2.14
CA THR A 152 0.46 -0.45 -3.21
C THR A 152 1.08 -1.85 -3.17
N LYS A 153 2.37 -2.00 -2.84
CA LYS A 153 3.01 -3.31 -2.67
C LYS A 153 2.41 -4.12 -1.51
N LEU A 154 2.13 -3.48 -0.38
CA LEU A 154 1.47 -4.13 0.78
C LEU A 154 0.05 -4.56 0.41
N VAL A 155 -0.75 -3.67 -0.17
CA VAL A 155 -2.10 -3.98 -0.63
C VAL A 155 -2.09 -5.12 -1.64
N SER A 156 -1.16 -5.12 -2.60
CA SER A 156 -1.03 -6.21 -3.58
C SER A 156 -0.71 -7.56 -2.91
N LYS A 157 0.09 -7.56 -1.84
CA LYS A 157 0.38 -8.77 -1.05
C LYS A 157 -0.88 -9.24 -0.33
N ASP A 158 -1.63 -8.32 0.27
CA ASP A 158 -2.85 -8.64 0.99
C ASP A 158 -3.96 -9.15 0.05
N LEU A 159 -4.07 -8.64 -1.16
CA LEU A 159 -4.99 -9.15 -2.19
C LEU A 159 -4.71 -10.61 -2.56
N LEU A 160 -3.43 -11.03 -2.57
CA LEU A 160 -3.06 -12.43 -2.77
C LEU A 160 -3.41 -13.29 -1.57
N SER A 161 -3.10 -12.81 -0.36
CA SER A 161 -3.22 -13.60 0.88
C SER A 161 -4.66 -13.67 1.42
N PHE A 162 -5.40 -12.57 1.40
CA PHE A 162 -6.74 -12.48 2.01
C PHE A 162 -7.87 -12.60 1.00
N ALA A 163 -7.72 -11.99 -0.19
CA ALA A 163 -8.75 -12.06 -1.23
C ALA A 163 -8.54 -13.24 -2.19
N GLU A 164 -7.45 -14.00 -2.06
CA GLU A 164 -7.12 -15.17 -2.87
C GLU A 164 -7.12 -14.91 -4.39
N LEU A 165 -6.89 -13.65 -4.79
CA LEU A 165 -6.83 -13.27 -6.20
C LEU A 165 -5.56 -13.84 -6.82
N LYS A 166 -5.69 -14.51 -7.96
CA LYS A 166 -4.54 -15.10 -8.67
C LYS A 166 -3.98 -14.11 -9.68
N PHE A 167 -2.81 -13.54 -9.40
CA PHE A 167 -2.08 -12.67 -10.34
C PHE A 167 -0.58 -12.70 -10.04
N ASP A 168 0.22 -12.21 -10.98
CA ASP A 168 1.65 -12.05 -10.74
C ASP A 168 1.94 -10.74 -9.98
N ARG A 169 2.47 -10.84 -8.76
CA ARG A 169 2.85 -9.66 -7.97
C ARG A 169 4.06 -8.90 -8.50
N PHE A 170 4.87 -9.55 -9.32
CA PHE A 170 6.12 -9.00 -9.83
C PHE A 170 5.91 -8.32 -11.18
N GLU A 171 4.96 -8.81 -11.99
CA GLU A 171 4.64 -8.25 -13.29
C GLU A 171 3.70 -7.04 -13.17
N ASN A 172 4.27 -5.84 -13.06
CA ASN A 172 3.51 -4.60 -13.21
C ASN A 172 3.43 -4.25 -14.70
N VAL A 173 2.22 -4.25 -15.26
CA VAL A 173 1.96 -3.94 -16.68
C VAL A 173 1.84 -2.44 -16.92
N PHE A 174 1.81 -1.63 -15.86
CA PHE A 174 1.69 -0.19 -15.99
C PHE A 174 3.01 0.44 -16.45
N ASN A 175 3.02 0.94 -17.69
CA ASN A 175 4.15 1.63 -18.31
C ASN A 175 3.97 3.16 -18.38
N GLY A 176 2.90 3.70 -17.79
CA GLY A 176 2.60 5.12 -17.82
C GLY A 176 3.40 5.93 -16.80
N THR A 177 3.32 7.26 -16.90
CA THR A 177 3.77 8.16 -15.84
C THR A 177 2.73 8.23 -14.73
N HIS A 178 3.18 8.33 -13.49
CA HIS A 178 2.31 8.57 -12.34
C HIS A 178 2.01 10.06 -12.21
N LEU A 179 0.74 10.42 -11.95
CA LEU A 179 0.41 11.79 -11.60
C LEU A 179 1.01 12.12 -10.21
N PRO A 180 1.41 13.38 -9.96
CA PRO A 180 1.88 13.80 -8.64
C PRO A 180 0.89 13.40 -7.54
N GLY A 181 1.39 12.84 -6.43
CA GLY A 181 0.55 12.39 -5.31
C GLY A 181 -0.25 11.10 -5.55
N THR A 182 -0.06 10.45 -6.71
CA THR A 182 -0.69 9.17 -7.02
C THR A 182 0.33 8.12 -7.39
N TYR A 183 0.00 6.86 -7.14
CA TYR A 183 0.80 5.72 -7.58
C TYR A 183 -0.11 4.58 -8.00
N ARG A 184 0.17 3.97 -9.15
CA ARG A 184 -0.69 2.97 -9.78
C ARG A 184 0.10 1.70 -10.10
N ARG A 185 -0.46 0.54 -9.76
CA ARG A 185 0.04 -0.76 -10.23
C ARG A 185 -1.08 -1.50 -10.94
N ILE A 186 -0.75 -2.15 -12.05
CA ILE A 186 -1.68 -2.97 -12.82
C ILE A 186 -1.07 -4.35 -12.96
N PHE A 187 -1.82 -5.38 -12.58
CA PHE A 187 -1.40 -6.78 -12.66
C PHE A 187 -2.30 -7.55 -13.62
N LYS A 188 -1.72 -8.51 -14.36
CA LYS A 188 -2.50 -9.46 -15.17
C LYS A 188 -3.08 -10.54 -14.28
N CYS A 189 -4.36 -10.85 -14.49
CA CYS A 189 -5.01 -11.94 -13.82
C CYS A 189 -4.51 -13.30 -14.36
N LYS A 190 -4.30 -14.25 -13.45
CA LYS A 190 -3.87 -15.64 -13.71
C LYS A 190 -4.95 -16.64 -13.33
N CYS A 191 -6.22 -16.23 -13.41
CA CYS A 191 -7.36 -17.04 -12.95
C CYS A 191 -7.54 -18.36 -13.70
N GLN A 192 -7.21 -18.35 -14.99
CA GLN A 192 -7.35 -19.51 -15.87
C GLN A 192 -6.05 -20.28 -16.10
N SER A 193 -4.92 -19.88 -15.52
CA SER A 193 -3.67 -20.65 -15.64
C SER A 193 -3.67 -21.88 -14.73
N LYS A 194 -4.84 -22.50 -14.49
CA LYS A 194 -4.87 -23.87 -13.96
C LYS A 194 -4.15 -24.68 -15.03
N GLU A 195 -2.88 -24.96 -14.79
CA GLU A 195 -2.24 -26.17 -15.27
C GLU A 195 -3.27 -27.26 -15.03
N GLN A 196 -3.94 -27.71 -16.09
CA GLN A 196 -4.55 -29.01 -16.06
C GLN A 196 -3.36 -29.92 -15.84
N LYS A 197 -3.09 -30.29 -14.57
CA LYS A 197 -2.27 -31.47 -14.29
C LYS A 197 -2.87 -32.53 -15.19
N PRO A 198 -2.14 -33.04 -16.20
CA PRO A 198 -2.69 -34.04 -17.09
C PRO A 198 -3.20 -35.13 -16.16
N LEU A 199 -4.53 -35.28 -16.11
CA LEU A 199 -5.15 -36.36 -15.36
C LEU A 199 -4.49 -37.60 -15.94
N LYS A 200 -3.59 -38.22 -15.15
CA LYS A 200 -2.97 -39.49 -15.52
C LYS A 200 -4.14 -40.40 -15.85
N ARG A 201 -4.34 -40.64 -17.15
CA ARG A 201 -5.42 -41.48 -17.66
C ARG A 201 -5.20 -42.85 -17.01
N ARG A 202 -5.98 -43.17 -15.99
CA ARG A 202 -6.23 -44.56 -15.63
C ARG A 202 -7.07 -45.10 -16.77
N ALA A 203 -6.42 -45.86 -17.65
CA ALA A 203 -7.07 -46.58 -18.71
C ALA A 203 -8.00 -47.63 -18.09
N SER A 204 -9.31 -47.40 -18.20
CA SER A 204 -10.38 -48.42 -18.23
C SER A 204 -11.69 -47.78 -17.74
N ASP A 205 -12.46 -47.17 -18.63
CA ASP A 205 -13.93 -47.30 -18.63
C ASP A 205 -14.52 -46.59 -19.85
N LEU A 206 -15.19 -47.38 -20.70
CA LEU A 206 -15.76 -47.01 -21.99
C LEU A 206 -17.13 -46.31 -21.88
N SER A 207 -17.50 -45.80 -20.70
CA SER A 207 -18.90 -45.48 -20.35
C SER A 207 -19.31 -44.00 -20.51
N SER A 208 -18.49 -43.09 -21.03
CA SER A 208 -18.76 -41.63 -20.95
C SER A 208 -19.04 -40.91 -22.28
N TRP A 209 -19.58 -41.60 -23.29
CA TRP A 209 -19.99 -41.02 -24.57
C TRP A 209 -21.36 -40.29 -24.55
N VAL A 210 -21.86 -39.87 -23.39
CA VAL A 210 -23.06 -39.01 -23.33
C VAL A 210 -22.65 -37.57 -23.57
N VAL A 211 -22.78 -37.16 -24.82
CA VAL A 211 -22.57 -35.81 -25.35
C VAL A 211 -23.54 -34.85 -24.68
N SER A 212 -23.10 -34.22 -23.59
CA SER A 212 -23.79 -33.10 -22.99
C SER A 212 -23.33 -31.82 -23.70
N SER A 213 -24.17 -31.32 -24.62
CA SER A 213 -24.01 -30.07 -25.36
C SER A 213 -24.12 -28.86 -24.43
N LYS A 214 -23.13 -28.69 -23.53
CA LYS A 214 -22.98 -27.49 -22.73
C LYS A 214 -22.30 -26.44 -23.60
N SER A 215 -23.03 -25.36 -23.90
CA SER A 215 -22.54 -24.19 -24.64
C SER A 215 -21.14 -23.82 -24.17
N LYS A 216 -20.15 -23.98 -25.05
CA LYS A 216 -18.75 -23.60 -24.81
C LYS A 216 -18.73 -22.09 -24.58
N LEU A 217 -18.60 -21.67 -23.31
CA LEU A 217 -18.13 -20.32 -23.02
C LEU A 217 -16.80 -20.12 -23.78
N PRO A 218 -16.51 -18.90 -24.27
CA PRO A 218 -15.27 -18.64 -24.98
C PRO A 218 -14.07 -19.03 -24.10
N GLU A 219 -13.38 -20.11 -24.48
CA GLU A 219 -12.16 -20.64 -23.85
C GLU A 219 -10.94 -19.76 -24.20
N GLY A 220 -11.10 -18.44 -24.12
CA GLY A 220 -10.01 -17.49 -24.28
C GLY A 220 -9.26 -17.28 -22.97
N PRO A 221 -7.93 -17.05 -23.00
CA PRO A 221 -7.13 -16.79 -21.80
C PRO A 221 -7.68 -15.59 -21.00
N CYS A 222 -7.67 -15.71 -19.67
CA CYS A 222 -8.08 -14.68 -18.72
C CYS A 222 -7.37 -13.34 -19.06
N SER A 223 -8.12 -12.39 -19.65
CA SER A 223 -7.61 -11.06 -19.99
C SER A 223 -7.79 -10.06 -18.83
N GLY A 224 -8.25 -10.57 -17.69
CA GLY A 224 -8.52 -9.79 -16.50
C GLY A 224 -7.32 -8.99 -15.99
N ARG A 225 -7.61 -7.84 -15.39
CA ARG A 225 -6.64 -6.91 -14.81
C ARG A 225 -7.04 -6.53 -13.40
N ILE A 226 -6.05 -6.45 -12.53
CA ILE A 226 -6.20 -5.94 -11.17
C ILE A 226 -5.41 -4.64 -11.09
N THR A 227 -6.11 -3.54 -10.80
CA THR A 227 -5.53 -2.21 -10.65
C THR A 227 -5.55 -1.83 -9.19
N VAL A 228 -4.39 -1.41 -8.65
CA VAL A 228 -4.28 -0.83 -7.32
C VAL A 228 -3.78 0.60 -7.47
N VAL A 229 -4.58 1.57 -7.03
CA VAL A 229 -4.24 3.00 -7.03
C VAL A 229 -4.16 3.48 -5.59
N THR A 230 -3.13 4.26 -5.30
CA THR A 230 -3.04 5.07 -4.07
C THR A 230 -3.03 6.53 -4.45
N GLU A 231 -3.88 7.32 -3.81
CA GLU A 231 -4.02 8.77 -4.02
C GLU A 231 -4.09 9.51 -2.68
N ASP A 232 -3.78 10.80 -2.68
CA ASP A 232 -3.99 11.68 -1.53
C ASP A 232 -5.49 11.76 -1.19
N ASP A 233 -5.81 11.71 0.10
CA ASP A 233 -7.20 11.78 0.58
C ASP A 233 -7.30 12.76 1.75
N ASN A 234 -7.96 13.89 1.49
CA ASN A 234 -8.19 14.94 2.49
C ASN A 234 -9.63 14.93 3.02
N SER A 235 -10.39 13.84 2.83
CA SER A 235 -11.78 13.71 3.28
C SER A 235 -11.94 13.53 4.79
N HIS A 236 -10.85 13.40 5.54
CA HIS A 236 -10.90 13.22 6.99
C HIS A 236 -11.50 14.48 7.67
N PRO A 237 -12.54 14.35 8.52
CA PRO A 237 -13.25 15.50 9.09
C PRO A 237 -12.38 16.39 9.98
N LEU A 238 -11.31 15.83 10.57
CA LEU A 238 -10.33 16.57 11.37
C LEU A 238 -9.18 17.20 10.54
N GLY A 239 -9.26 17.19 9.20
CA GLY A 239 -8.20 17.74 8.33
C GLY A 239 -6.88 16.94 8.36
N ILE A 240 -6.92 15.70 8.84
CA ILE A 240 -5.73 14.84 8.90
C ILE A 240 -5.45 14.30 7.48
N PRO A 241 -4.24 14.46 6.95
CA PRO A 241 -3.91 13.96 5.62
C PRO A 241 -4.00 12.44 5.59
N GLY A 242 -4.88 11.93 4.75
CA GLY A 242 -5.09 10.52 4.47
C GLY A 242 -4.53 10.11 3.12
N ARG A 243 -4.68 8.82 2.84
CA ARG A 243 -4.43 8.21 1.54
C ARG A 243 -5.59 7.31 1.22
N LYS A 244 -6.12 7.39 0.01
CA LYS A 244 -7.15 6.50 -0.48
C LYS A 244 -6.50 5.42 -1.33
N VAL A 245 -6.81 4.17 -1.01
CA VAL A 245 -6.44 2.99 -1.78
C VAL A 245 -7.67 2.56 -2.57
N THR A 246 -7.58 2.55 -3.89
CA THR A 246 -8.62 2.03 -4.77
C THR A 246 -8.13 0.74 -5.41
N VAL A 247 -8.91 -0.34 -5.27
CA VAL A 247 -8.67 -1.62 -5.93
C VAL A 247 -9.78 -1.87 -6.93
N THR A 248 -9.40 -2.01 -8.19
CA THR A 248 -10.31 -2.35 -9.29
C THR A 248 -9.92 -3.70 -9.85
N VAL A 249 -10.83 -4.66 -9.77
CA VAL A 249 -10.71 -6.00 -10.34
C VAL A 249 -11.65 -6.08 -11.54
N ASN A 250 -11.11 -6.39 -12.71
CA ASN A 250 -11.87 -6.59 -13.95
C ASN A 250 -11.44 -7.93 -14.55
N HIS A 251 -12.32 -8.93 -14.64
CA HIS A 251 -12.02 -10.30 -15.06
C HIS A 251 -12.69 -10.68 -16.38
#